data_AF-A0A530GIL5-F1
#
_entry.id   AF-A0A530GIL5-F1
#
_cell.length_a   1.000
_cell.length_b   1.000
_cell.length_c   1.000
_cell.angle_alpha   90.00
_cell.angle_beta   90.00
_cell.angle_gamma   90.00
#
_symmetry.space_group_name_H-M   'P 1'
#
loop_
_entity.id
_entity.type
_entity.pdbx_description
1 polymer ?
#
loop_
_entity_poly.entity_id
_entity_poly.type
_entity_poly.pdbx_seq_one_letter_code
_entity_poly.pdbx_strand_id
1 'polypeptide(L)'
;AEVSVLHKTEEGPSDDAPATGASITLGPVSATITAVGSTAWSKVREMGHVVISFNGASEAERPGEVCASEVDTGALVAALTPGAVITIAA
;
A
#
# COMPACT_ATOMS: atom_id res chain seq x y z
N ALA A 1 -2.79 16.80 -6.80
CA ALA A 1 -4.12 16.49 -6.24
C ALA A 1 -4.00 15.14 -5.59
N GLU A 2 -4.45 14.98 -4.34
CA GLU A 2 -4.39 13.73 -3.60
C GLU A 2 -5.75 13.03 -3.75
N VAL A 3 -5.76 11.76 -4.15
CA VAL A 3 -6.99 10.96 -4.30
C VAL A 3 -6.93 9.81 -3.30
N SER A 4 -7.93 9.72 -2.44
CA SER A 4 -8.08 8.62 -1.50
C SER A 4 -9.13 7.64 -1.98
N VAL A 5 -8.84 6.34 -1.86
CA VAL A 5 -9.78 5.25 -2.18
C VAL A 5 -10.33 4.70 -0.88
N LEU A 6 -11.66 4.64 -0.76
CA LEU A 6 -12.30 3.98 0.37
C LEU A 6 -12.18 2.47 0.20
N HIS A 7 -11.68 1.79 1.23
CA HIS A 7 -11.63 0.34 1.28
C HIS A 7 -12.39 -0.18 2.50
N LYS A 8 -12.79 -1.45 2.44
CA LYS A 8 -13.26 -2.21 3.59
C LYS A 8 -12.23 -3.29 3.87
N THR A 9 -11.78 -3.37 5.11
CA THR A 9 -10.84 -4.41 5.56
C THR A 9 -11.55 -5.77 5.53
N GLU A 10 -11.05 -6.69 4.69
CA GLU A 10 -11.52 -8.08 4.68
C GLU A 10 -10.84 -8.90 5.78
N GLU A 11 -9.52 -8.75 5.89
CA GLU A 11 -8.70 -9.33 6.96
C GLU A 11 -7.92 -8.21 7.64
N GLY A 12 -7.91 -8.23 8.98
CA GLY A 12 -7.34 -7.16 9.79
C GLY A 12 -5.86 -6.91 9.47
N PRO A 13 -5.36 -5.68 9.64
CA PRO A 13 -3.93 -5.45 9.53
C PRO A 13 -3.20 -6.33 10.56
N SER A 14 -2.11 -6.96 10.12
CA SER A 14 -1.20 -7.68 11.01
C SER A 14 -0.70 -6.79 12.13
N ASP A 15 -0.26 -7.40 13.24
CA ASP A 15 0.32 -6.64 14.35
C ASP A 15 1.58 -5.89 13.92
N ASP A 16 2.42 -6.53 13.12
CA ASP A 16 3.65 -5.97 12.56
C ASP A 16 3.44 -5.41 11.16
N ALA A 17 4.24 -4.40 10.84
CA ALA A 17 4.29 -3.83 9.49
C ALA A 17 4.84 -4.86 8.49
N PRO A 18 4.37 -4.83 7.23
CA PRO A 18 4.92 -5.71 6.21
C PRO A 18 6.40 -5.41 5.99
N ALA A 19 7.20 -6.47 5.83
CA ALA A 19 8.63 -6.33 5.62
C ALA A 19 8.94 -5.71 4.25
N THR A 20 10.12 -5.10 4.12
CA THR A 20 10.65 -4.77 2.79
C THR A 20 10.83 -6.05 1.99
N GLY A 21 10.38 -6.06 0.74
CA GLY A 21 10.26 -7.26 -0.09
C GLY A 21 8.86 -7.89 -0.10
N ALA A 22 7.94 -7.47 0.78
CA ALA A 22 6.56 -7.93 0.75
C ALA A 22 5.83 -7.54 -0.55
N SER A 23 4.91 -8.38 -1.03
CA SER A 23 4.13 -8.09 -2.23
C SER A 23 2.85 -7.31 -1.90
N ILE A 24 2.56 -6.28 -2.70
CA ILE A 24 1.26 -5.61 -2.77
C ILE A 24 0.60 -6.06 -4.08
N THR A 25 -0.64 -6.51 -4.03
CA THR A 25 -1.39 -6.93 -5.22
C THR A 25 -2.75 -6.26 -5.28
N LEU A 26 -3.16 -5.88 -6.49
CA LEU A 26 -4.43 -5.25 -6.80
C LEU A 26 -4.85 -5.69 -8.20
N GLY A 27 -5.73 -6.69 -8.27
CA GLY A 27 -6.10 -7.32 -9.54
C GLY A 27 -4.87 -7.85 -10.31
N PRO A 28 -4.60 -7.39 -11.54
CA PRO A 28 -3.42 -7.82 -12.32
C PRO A 28 -2.13 -7.09 -11.91
N VAL A 29 -2.20 -6.06 -11.07
CA VAL A 29 -1.04 -5.26 -10.66
C VAL A 29 -0.38 -5.90 -9.45
N SER A 30 0.93 -6.09 -9.52
CA SER A 30 1.76 -6.52 -8.40
C SER A 30 2.93 -5.57 -8.23
N ALA A 31 3.21 -5.21 -6.98
CA ALA A 31 4.33 -4.39 -6.57
C ALA A 31 5.04 -5.01 -5.36
N THR A 32 6.25 -4.56 -5.09
CA THR A 32 7.03 -4.99 -3.93
C THR A 32 7.29 -3.81 -3.01
N ILE A 33 7.08 -3.96 -1.71
CA ILE A 33 7.38 -2.94 -0.71
C ILE A 33 8.88 -2.72 -0.67
N THR A 34 9.30 -1.48 -0.86
CA THR A 34 10.70 -1.07 -0.86
C THR A 34 11.08 -0.34 0.43
N ALA A 35 10.13 0.35 1.07
CA ALA A 35 10.32 1.00 2.37
C ALA A 35 9.00 1.17 3.13
N VAL A 36 9.07 1.23 4.45
CA VAL A 36 7.91 1.50 5.32
C VAL A 36 8.26 2.61 6.30
N GLY A 37 7.47 3.70 6.28
CA GLY A 37 7.62 4.80 7.23
C GLY A 37 7.27 4.38 8.65
N SER A 38 7.96 4.97 9.64
CA SER A 38 7.89 4.60 11.06
C SER A 38 6.50 4.67 11.69
N THR A 39 5.59 5.49 11.16
CA THR A 39 4.21 5.67 11.63
C THR A 39 3.16 5.15 10.65
N ALA A 40 3.58 4.64 9.48
CA ALA A 40 2.66 4.21 8.43
C ALA A 40 1.75 3.09 8.93
N TRP A 41 2.32 2.05 9.53
CA TRP A 41 1.55 0.90 10.00
C TRP A 41 0.67 1.19 11.21
N SER A 42 1.15 2.03 12.15
CA SER A 42 0.33 2.48 13.27
C SER A 42 -0.94 3.18 12.80
N LYS A 43 -0.85 4.01 11.74
CA LYS A 43 -2.03 4.65 11.13
C LYS A 43 -2.98 3.65 10.46
N VAL A 44 -2.46 2.59 9.86
CA VAL A 44 -3.30 1.51 9.32
C VAL A 44 -4.08 0.85 10.47
N ARG A 45 -3.40 0.56 11.58
CA ARG A 45 -4.03 -0.10 12.74
C ARG A 45 -5.03 0.80 13.48
N GLU A 46 -4.73 2.08 13.65
CA GLU A 46 -5.56 3.02 14.42
C GLU A 46 -6.70 3.63 13.60
N MET A 47 -6.43 3.98 12.34
CA MET A 47 -7.35 4.76 11.51
C MET A 47 -7.81 4.02 10.25
N GLY A 48 -7.20 2.87 9.92
CA GLY A 48 -7.42 2.20 8.65
C GLY A 48 -6.91 2.99 7.45
N HIS A 49 -5.90 3.86 7.64
CA HIS A 49 -5.39 4.74 6.59
C HIS A 49 -3.93 4.42 6.25
N VAL A 50 -3.66 4.21 4.96
CA VAL A 50 -2.33 4.00 4.42
C VAL A 50 -2.11 4.88 3.19
N VAL A 51 -0.89 5.39 3.04
CA VAL A 51 -0.42 6.03 1.81
C VAL A 51 0.61 5.12 1.19
N ILE A 52 0.35 4.61 -0.02
CA ILE A 52 1.29 3.76 -0.76
C ILE A 52 1.81 4.55 -1.97
N SER A 53 3.13 4.73 -2.02
CA SER A 53 3.85 5.44 -3.08
C SER A 53 4.54 4.43 -3.98
N PHE A 54 4.03 4.22 -5.20
CA PHE A 54 4.64 3.34 -6.21
C PHE A 54 5.76 4.07 -6.98
N ASN A 55 6.77 4.56 -6.27
CA ASN A 55 7.86 5.36 -6.81
C ASN A 55 9.21 4.61 -6.84
N GLY A 56 9.26 3.37 -6.34
CA GLY A 56 10.48 2.58 -6.23
C GLY A 56 11.51 3.10 -5.24
N ALA A 57 11.17 4.07 -4.39
CA ALA A 57 12.11 4.63 -3.42
C ALA A 57 12.50 3.59 -2.36
N SER A 58 13.79 3.50 -2.05
CA SER A 58 14.32 2.60 -1.02
C SER A 58 14.17 3.12 0.41
N GLU A 59 13.73 4.37 0.56
CA GLU A 59 13.50 5.03 1.84
C GLU A 59 12.17 5.80 1.79
N ALA A 60 11.42 5.78 2.89
CA ALA A 60 10.20 6.56 3.02
C ALA A 60 10.56 8.01 3.40
N GLU A 61 10.25 8.96 2.53
CA GLU A 61 10.46 10.39 2.78
C GLU A 61 9.52 10.90 3.87
N ARG A 62 8.33 10.30 3.98
CA ARG A 62 7.32 10.63 4.99
C ARG A 62 7.15 9.48 5.98
N PRO A 63 7.05 9.77 7.29
CA PRO A 63 6.89 8.73 8.30
C PRO A 63 5.58 7.95 8.16
N GLY A 64 4.58 8.47 7.44
CA GLY A 64 3.27 7.85 7.28
C GLY A 64 3.03 7.14 5.94
N GLU A 65 4.07 6.95 5.12
CA GLU A 65 3.94 6.33 3.81
C GLU A 65 4.64 4.98 3.71
N VAL A 66 4.20 4.18 2.75
CA VAL A 66 4.82 2.92 2.34
C VAL A 66 5.30 3.10 0.90
N CYS A 67 6.59 2.93 0.65
CA CYS A 67 7.14 2.93 -0.69
C CYS A 67 7.04 1.52 -1.28
N ALA A 68 6.66 1.46 -2.54
CA ALA A 68 6.61 0.24 -3.32
C ALA A 68 7.29 0.45 -4.67
N SER A 69 7.69 -0.65 -5.31
CA SER A 69 8.21 -0.66 -6.67
C SER A 69 7.27 0.08 -7.63
N GLU A 70 7.86 0.68 -8.66
CA GLU A 70 7.08 1.31 -9.72
C GLU A 70 6.12 0.28 -10.36
N VAL A 71 4.91 0.74 -10.70
CA VAL A 71 3.91 -0.05 -11.42
C VAL A 71 3.35 0.76 -12.58
N ASP A 72 2.76 0.06 -13.55
CA ASP A 72 2.00 0.72 -14.59
C ASP A 72 0.81 1.48 -13.97
N THR A 73 0.88 2.81 -14.00
CA THR A 73 -0.14 3.69 -13.40
C THR A 73 -1.49 3.55 -14.12
N GLY A 74 -1.48 3.29 -15.43
CA GLY A 74 -2.70 3.05 -16.19
C GLY A 74 -3.38 1.76 -15.76
N ALA A 75 -2.61 0.69 -15.59
CA ALA A 75 -3.11 -0.59 -15.09
C ALA A 75 -3.61 -0.47 -13.63
N LEU A 76 -2.89 0.27 -12.78
CA LEU A 76 -3.30 0.51 -11.39
C LEU A 76 -4.63 1.24 -11.30
N VAL A 77 -4.78 2.34 -12.04
CA VAL A 77 -6.05 3.11 -12.08
C VAL A 77 -7.18 2.27 -12.68
N ALA A 78 -6.91 1.48 -13.72
CA ALA A 78 -7.91 0.61 -14.33
C ALA A 78 -8.37 -0.51 -13.38
N ALA A 79 -7.51 -0.98 -12.48
CA ALA A 79 -7.82 -2.03 -11.53
C ALA A 79 -8.50 -1.51 -10.24
N LEU A 80 -8.46 -0.20 -9.98
CA LEU A 80 -9.14 0.48 -8.86
C LEU A 80 -10.66 0.62 -9.10
N THR A 81 -11.35 -0.51 -9.20
CA THR A 81 -12.82 -0.56 -9.35
C THR A 81 -13.50 -0.98 -8.05
N PRO A 82 -14.78 -0.60 -7.82
CA PRO A 82 -15.54 -1.11 -6.68
C PRO A 82 -15.50 -2.65 -6.59
N GLY A 83 -15.17 -3.17 -5.42
CA GLY A 83 -15.01 -4.62 -5.18
C GLY A 83 -13.62 -5.17 -5.51
N ALA A 84 -12.69 -4.36 -6.01
CA ALA A 84 -11.29 -4.76 -6.10
C ALA A 84 -10.71 -4.98 -4.70
N VAL A 85 -9.92 -6.04 -4.56
CA VAL A 85 -9.25 -6.40 -3.31
C VAL A 85 -7.80 -5.97 -3.40
N ILE A 86 -7.32 -5.31 -2.35
CA ILE A 86 -5.91 -4.94 -2.18
C ILE A 86 -5.33 -5.90 -1.14
N THR A 87 -4.34 -6.69 -1.53
CA THR A 87 -3.67 -7.61 -0.61
C THR A 87 -2.23 -7.15 -0.40
N ILE A 88 -1.85 -6.98 0.86
CA ILE A 88 -0.49 -6.68 1.28
C ILE A 88 -0.01 -7.93 2.03
N ALA A 89 1.02 -8.60 1.50
CA ALA A 89 1.62 -9.74 2.18
C ALA A 89 2.35 -9.24 3.43
N ALA A 90 1.90 -9.69 4.60
CA ALA A 90 2.57 -9.44 5.88
C ALA A 90 3.50 -10.61 6.23
#